data_AF-A0A821KGQ6-F1
#
_entry.id   AF-A0A821KGQ6-F1
#
_cell.length_a   1.000
_cell.length_b   1.000
_cell.length_c   1.000
_cell.angle_alpha   90.00
_cell.angle_beta   90.00
_cell.angle_gamma   90.00
#
_symmetry.space_group_name_H-M   'P 1'
#
loop_
_entity.id
_entity.type
_entity.pdbx_description
1 polymer ?
#
loop_
_entity_poly.entity_id
_entity_poly.type
_entity_poly.pdbx_seq_one_letter_code
_entity_poly.pdbx_strand_id
1 'polypeptide(L)'
;IPEKYPEIKIPKHLRELVLECQLTKWIDSAIHAKYRCHNQQHYLLRNGKIVPVDASNTGIIQANMHWSNGLHQFLQIKHGAKICAESLTTNFISNVTYFRRYGSNLFGLTGTLGSKAAQKLLSKIYNVDNVIIPPFRKKQYQELTPIIVNNEDDWYENIIESSMNKLNNGRGVL
;
A
#
# COMPACT_ATOMS: atom_id res chain seq x y z
N ILE A 1 -21.46 -37.20 12.84
CA ILE A 1 -20.08 -36.72 12.56
C ILE A 1 -20.01 -36.53 11.05
N PRO A 2 -19.65 -35.36 10.49
CA PRO A 2 -19.56 -35.25 9.04
C PRO A 2 -18.45 -36.18 8.54
N GLU A 3 -18.82 -37.16 7.74
CA GLU A 3 -18.06 -38.40 7.52
C GLU A 3 -16.93 -38.29 6.48
N LYS A 4 -16.65 -37.08 5.98
CA LYS A 4 -15.51 -36.82 5.09
C LYS A 4 -15.09 -35.36 5.21
N TYR A 5 -13.89 -35.14 5.72
CA TYR A 5 -13.22 -33.84 5.54
C TYR A 5 -13.01 -33.61 4.04
N PRO A 6 -13.18 -32.38 3.54
CA PRO A 6 -12.90 -32.08 2.14
C PRO A 6 -11.44 -32.45 1.83
N GLU A 7 -11.26 -33.33 0.85
CA GLU A 7 -9.94 -33.76 0.43
C GLU A 7 -9.27 -32.60 -0.32
N ILE A 8 -8.20 -32.05 0.27
CA ILE A 8 -7.47 -30.94 -0.34
C ILE A 8 -6.66 -31.50 -1.52
N LYS A 9 -7.15 -31.27 -2.74
CA LYS A 9 -6.43 -31.64 -3.96
C LYS A 9 -5.32 -30.63 -4.24
N ILE A 10 -4.12 -30.92 -3.73
CA ILE A 10 -2.93 -30.12 -4.02
C ILE A 10 -2.33 -30.58 -5.36
N PRO A 11 -2.17 -29.68 -6.35
CA PRO A 11 -1.46 -29.98 -7.60
C PRO A 11 -0.08 -30.57 -7.33
N LYS A 12 0.34 -31.57 -8.12
CA LYS A 12 1.61 -32.30 -7.89
C LYS A 12 2.82 -31.36 -7.73
N HIS A 13 2.89 -30.30 -8.54
CA HIS A 13 3.98 -29.32 -8.53
C HIS A 13 3.97 -28.36 -7.32
N LEU A 14 2.89 -28.32 -6.53
CA LEU A 14 2.80 -27.51 -5.31
C LEU A 14 2.93 -28.34 -4.04
N ARG A 15 3.03 -29.68 -4.13
CA ARG A 15 3.03 -30.55 -2.95
C ARG A 15 4.20 -30.29 -2.03
N GLU A 16 5.41 -30.19 -2.58
CA GLU A 16 6.63 -29.91 -1.81
C GLU A 16 6.52 -28.57 -1.08
N LEU A 17 6.18 -27.49 -1.81
CA LEU A 17 5.93 -26.17 -1.23
C LEU A 17 4.88 -26.21 -0.12
N VAL A 18 3.77 -26.91 -0.34
CA VAL A 18 2.70 -26.97 0.65
C VAL A 18 3.16 -27.74 1.88
N LEU A 19 3.73 -28.93 1.70
CA LEU A 19 4.13 -29.81 2.81
C LEU A 19 5.26 -29.20 3.65
N GLU A 20 6.27 -28.61 3.02
CA GLU A 20 7.46 -28.12 3.71
C GLU A 20 7.30 -26.69 4.23
N CYS A 21 6.59 -25.82 3.50
CA CYS A 21 6.61 -24.37 3.76
C CYS A 21 5.27 -23.77 4.19
N GLN A 22 4.12 -24.36 3.82
CA GLN A 22 2.79 -23.73 4.05
C GLN A 22 1.92 -24.49 5.05
N LEU A 23 2.04 -25.81 5.14
CA LEU A 23 1.11 -26.65 5.92
C LEU A 23 1.06 -26.21 7.39
N THR A 24 2.20 -26.01 8.03
CA THR A 24 2.27 -25.52 9.42
C THR A 24 1.60 -24.16 9.57
N LYS A 25 1.86 -23.22 8.64
CA LYS A 25 1.28 -21.88 8.66
C LYS A 25 -0.23 -21.92 8.46
N TRP A 26 -0.72 -22.81 7.61
CA TRP A 26 -2.14 -23.01 7.38
C TRP A 26 -2.83 -23.64 8.59
N ILE A 27 -2.20 -24.62 9.26
CA ILE A 27 -2.72 -25.19 10.51
C ILE A 27 -2.84 -24.11 11.58
N ASP A 28 -1.79 -23.32 11.78
CA ASP A 28 -1.78 -22.21 12.74
C ASP A 28 -2.86 -21.17 12.40
N SER A 29 -2.99 -20.81 11.12
CA SER A 29 -3.99 -19.86 10.64
C SER A 29 -5.41 -20.39 10.76
N ALA A 30 -5.64 -21.69 10.56
CA ALA A 30 -6.94 -22.33 10.77
C ALA A 30 -7.34 -22.31 12.26
N ILE A 31 -6.40 -22.64 13.15
CA ILE A 31 -6.60 -22.55 14.61
C ILE A 31 -6.87 -21.09 15.01
N HIS A 32 -6.10 -20.15 14.47
CA HIS A 32 -6.27 -18.72 14.72
C HIS A 32 -7.65 -18.24 14.25
N ALA A 33 -8.03 -18.53 13.00
CA ALA A 33 -9.34 -18.18 12.44
C ALA A 33 -10.49 -18.73 13.28
N LYS A 34 -10.35 -19.97 13.78
CA LYS A 34 -11.37 -20.62 14.58
C LYS A 34 -11.50 -19.99 15.97
N TYR A 35 -10.40 -19.88 16.72
CA TYR A 35 -10.43 -19.61 18.16
C TYR A 35 -9.99 -18.21 18.59
N ARG A 36 -9.09 -17.55 17.84
CA ARG A 36 -8.48 -16.27 18.25
C ARG A 36 -9.02 -15.07 17.47
N CYS A 37 -9.62 -15.29 16.30
CA CYS A 37 -10.13 -14.24 15.44
C CYS A 37 -11.67 -14.12 15.53
N HIS A 38 -12.13 -13.02 16.11
CA HIS A 38 -13.54 -12.75 16.40
C HIS A 38 -14.14 -11.68 15.48
N ASN A 39 -15.36 -11.96 14.99
CA ASN A 39 -16.18 -10.98 14.25
C ASN A 39 -16.51 -9.80 15.16
N GLN A 40 -16.67 -8.60 14.59
CA GLN A 40 -16.89 -7.32 15.29
C GLN A 40 -15.74 -6.84 16.18
N GLN A 41 -14.62 -7.56 16.23
CA GLN A 41 -13.40 -7.11 16.88
C GLN A 41 -12.27 -7.03 15.86
N HIS A 42 -11.93 -8.17 15.25
CA HIS A 42 -10.77 -8.28 14.35
C HIS A 42 -11.14 -8.12 12.87
N TYR A 43 -12.38 -8.44 12.51
CA TYR A 43 -12.93 -8.24 11.17
C TYR A 43 -14.44 -8.03 11.25
N LEU A 44 -15.00 -7.57 10.14
CA LEU A 44 -16.43 -7.48 9.91
C LEU A 44 -16.83 -8.39 8.74
N LEU A 45 -18.00 -9.00 8.84
CA LEU A 45 -18.67 -9.65 7.70
C LEU A 45 -19.56 -8.62 7.01
N ARG A 46 -19.21 -8.20 5.79
CA ARG A 46 -20.01 -7.26 4.97
C ARG A 46 -20.24 -7.83 3.58
N ASN A 47 -21.50 -7.90 3.14
CA ASN A 47 -21.88 -8.40 1.81
C ASN A 47 -21.27 -9.77 1.50
N GLY A 48 -21.21 -10.66 2.50
CA GLY A 48 -20.58 -11.98 2.37
C GLY A 48 -19.07 -11.97 2.21
N LYS A 49 -18.39 -10.85 2.52
CA LYS A 49 -16.92 -10.71 2.51
C LYS A 49 -16.39 -10.44 3.91
N ILE A 50 -15.21 -10.99 4.19
CA ILE A 50 -14.44 -10.71 5.40
C ILE A 50 -13.65 -9.43 5.17
N VAL A 51 -13.82 -8.45 6.06
CA VAL A 51 -13.11 -7.17 6.00
C VAL A 51 -12.31 -6.97 7.28
N PRO A 52 -10.97 -6.96 7.23
CA PRO A 52 -10.13 -6.72 8.40
C PRO A 52 -10.43 -5.37 9.06
N VAL A 53 -10.30 -5.35 10.38
CA VAL A 53 -10.37 -4.14 11.21
C VAL A 53 -9.08 -4.02 11.99
N ASP A 54 -8.52 -2.81 12.04
CA ASP A 54 -7.38 -2.48 12.89
C ASP A 54 -7.83 -2.39 14.36
N ALA A 55 -8.07 -3.56 14.97
CA ALA A 55 -8.64 -3.69 16.30
C ALA A 55 -7.76 -3.09 17.41
N SER A 56 -6.45 -3.05 17.20
CA SER A 56 -5.47 -2.70 18.24
C SER A 56 -5.17 -1.22 18.32
N ASN A 57 -5.58 -0.42 17.32
CA ASN A 57 -5.14 0.97 17.24
C ASN A 57 -6.29 1.92 16.87
N THR A 58 -6.87 1.80 15.67
CA THR A 58 -7.79 2.82 15.15
C THR A 58 -9.25 2.37 14.99
N GLY A 59 -9.52 1.07 14.95
CA GLY A 59 -10.82 0.53 14.55
C GLY A 59 -11.15 0.76 13.07
N ILE A 60 -10.19 1.23 12.26
CA ILE A 60 -10.41 1.49 10.83
C ILE A 60 -10.62 0.18 10.08
N ILE A 61 -11.60 0.23 9.17
CA ILE A 61 -11.96 -0.88 8.29
C ILE A 61 -11.00 -0.89 7.09
N GLN A 62 -10.31 -2.00 6.89
CA GLN A 62 -9.31 -2.16 5.82
C GLN A 62 -9.90 -2.96 4.64
N ALA A 63 -10.82 -2.32 3.90
CA ALA A 63 -11.62 -2.95 2.84
C ALA A 63 -10.81 -3.68 1.74
N ASN A 64 -9.61 -3.20 1.45
CA ASN A 64 -8.77 -3.73 0.37
C ASN A 64 -7.68 -4.69 0.88
N MET A 65 -7.60 -4.94 2.18
CA MET A 65 -6.56 -5.78 2.77
C MET A 65 -7.03 -7.23 2.87
N HIS A 66 -6.12 -8.15 2.51
CA HIS A 66 -6.28 -9.59 2.74
C HIS A 66 -5.18 -10.06 3.69
N TRP A 67 -5.51 -10.98 4.59
CA TRP A 67 -4.50 -11.61 5.45
C TRP A 67 -3.83 -12.78 4.73
N SER A 68 -2.51 -12.87 4.87
CA SER A 68 -1.67 -13.91 4.26
C SER A 68 -1.74 -15.26 5.00
N ASN A 69 -1.04 -16.27 4.48
CA ASN A 69 -0.89 -17.61 5.06
C ASN A 69 -2.24 -18.34 5.23
N GLY A 70 -3.16 -18.12 4.31
CA GLY A 70 -4.49 -18.74 4.33
C GLY A 70 -5.45 -18.22 5.40
N LEU A 71 -5.04 -17.31 6.31
CA LEU A 71 -5.91 -16.85 7.41
C LEU A 71 -7.22 -16.24 6.89
N HIS A 72 -7.14 -15.44 5.83
CA HIS A 72 -8.33 -14.84 5.23
C HIS A 72 -9.27 -15.89 4.63
N GLN A 73 -8.72 -16.91 3.97
CA GLN A 73 -9.46 -18.05 3.41
C GLN A 73 -10.12 -18.88 4.51
N PHE A 74 -9.43 -19.16 5.62
CA PHE A 74 -10.03 -19.89 6.74
C PHE A 74 -11.16 -19.11 7.41
N LEU A 75 -11.08 -17.78 7.46
CA LEU A 75 -12.19 -16.95 7.91
C LEU A 75 -13.36 -16.95 6.92
N GLN A 76 -13.08 -16.95 5.62
CA GLN A 76 -14.12 -17.09 4.60
C GLN A 76 -14.82 -18.45 4.74
N ILE A 77 -14.07 -19.54 4.91
CA ILE A 77 -14.61 -20.88 5.17
C ILE A 77 -15.46 -20.91 6.45
N LYS A 78 -14.97 -20.30 7.55
CA LYS A 78 -15.68 -20.22 8.84
C LYS A 78 -17.07 -19.59 8.70
N HIS A 79 -17.24 -18.64 7.79
CA HIS A 79 -18.51 -17.92 7.57
C HIS A 79 -19.27 -18.37 6.31
N GLY A 80 -18.80 -19.41 5.61
CA GLY A 80 -19.38 -19.84 4.34
C GLY A 80 -19.34 -18.77 3.23
N ALA A 81 -18.40 -17.82 3.34
CA ALA A 81 -18.19 -16.78 2.35
C ALA A 81 -17.49 -17.35 1.10
N LYS A 82 -17.59 -16.61 -0.02
CA LYS A 82 -16.86 -16.96 -1.25
C LYS A 82 -15.36 -16.96 -0.97
N ILE A 83 -14.70 -18.10 -1.20
CA ILE A 83 -13.27 -18.26 -1.02
C ILE A 83 -12.53 -17.53 -2.16
N CYS A 84 -11.61 -16.65 -1.80
CA CYS A 84 -10.69 -16.00 -2.74
C CYS A 84 -9.37 -16.79 -2.82
N ALA A 85 -8.74 -16.79 -4.00
CA ALA A 85 -7.41 -17.36 -4.16
C ALA A 85 -6.42 -16.67 -3.21
N GLU A 86 -5.54 -17.45 -2.57
CA GLU A 86 -4.45 -16.90 -1.77
C GLU A 86 -3.42 -16.24 -2.68
N SER A 87 -3.06 -14.99 -2.38
CA SER A 87 -1.95 -14.31 -3.04
C SER A 87 -0.65 -14.74 -2.38
N LEU A 88 0.15 -15.54 -3.08
CA LEU A 88 1.46 -15.96 -2.61
C LEU A 88 2.55 -15.05 -3.20
N THR A 89 3.14 -14.20 -2.36
CA THR A 89 4.31 -13.40 -2.76
C THR A 89 5.54 -14.30 -2.76
N THR A 90 5.98 -14.73 -3.95
CA THR A 90 7.17 -15.60 -4.11
C THR A 90 8.47 -14.82 -4.01
N ASN A 91 8.47 -13.58 -4.49
CA ASN A 91 9.66 -12.73 -4.54
C ASN A 91 9.27 -11.32 -4.13
N PHE A 92 10.10 -10.73 -3.27
CA PHE A 92 9.98 -9.35 -2.88
C PHE A 92 11.37 -8.73 -2.84
N ILE A 93 11.52 -7.54 -3.42
CA ILE A 93 12.71 -6.71 -3.28
C ILE A 93 12.27 -5.29 -3.01
N SER A 94 12.80 -4.69 -1.95
CA SER A 94 12.56 -3.27 -1.68
C SER A 94 13.31 -2.41 -2.70
N ASN A 95 12.83 -1.19 -2.96
CA ASN A 95 13.55 -0.25 -3.82
C ASN A 95 14.99 0.00 -3.32
N VAL A 96 15.19 0.08 -2.01
CA VAL A 96 16.52 0.25 -1.40
C VAL A 96 17.44 -0.90 -1.79
N THR A 97 16.98 -2.13 -1.59
CA THR A 97 17.74 -3.33 -1.93
C THR A 97 17.97 -3.43 -3.43
N TYR A 98 16.97 -3.11 -4.24
CA TYR A 98 17.05 -3.13 -5.70
C TYR A 98 18.16 -2.21 -6.22
N PHE A 99 18.15 -0.93 -5.80
CA PHE A 99 19.15 0.04 -6.24
C PHE A 99 20.55 -0.25 -5.69
N ARG A 100 20.67 -0.83 -4.49
CA ARG A 100 21.97 -1.26 -3.95
C ARG A 100 22.70 -2.29 -4.83
N ARG A 101 21.98 -3.07 -5.64
CA ARG A 101 22.59 -4.04 -6.56
C ARG A 101 23.42 -3.39 -7.67
N TYR A 102 23.17 -2.11 -7.97
CA TYR A 102 23.94 -1.35 -8.94
C TYR A 102 25.27 -0.82 -8.35
N GLY A 103 25.50 -1.02 -7.05
CA GLY A 103 26.72 -0.59 -6.37
C GLY A 103 26.96 0.91 -6.53
N SER A 104 28.14 1.26 -7.02
CA SER A 104 28.54 2.64 -7.31
C SER A 104 27.96 3.21 -8.62
N ASN A 105 27.28 2.40 -9.44
CA ASN A 105 26.70 2.84 -10.71
C ASN A 105 25.25 3.32 -10.55
N LEU A 106 25.00 4.17 -9.55
CA LEU A 106 23.68 4.75 -9.30
C LEU A 106 23.72 6.25 -9.54
N PHE A 107 23.02 6.69 -10.59
CA PHE A 107 22.88 8.08 -10.96
C PHE A 107 21.39 8.42 -11.09
N GLY A 108 21.03 9.63 -10.68
CA GLY A 108 19.65 10.09 -10.73
C GLY A 108 19.58 11.59 -10.98
N LEU A 109 18.53 12.02 -11.67
CA LEU A 109 18.23 13.42 -11.91
C LEU A 109 16.84 13.71 -11.34
N THR A 110 16.72 14.82 -10.64
CA THR A 110 15.45 15.30 -10.10
C THR A 110 15.38 16.81 -10.21
N GLY A 111 14.20 17.34 -10.50
CA GLY A 111 13.93 18.78 -10.42
C GLY A 111 13.88 19.30 -8.98
N THR A 112 13.74 18.40 -8.00
CA THR A 112 13.63 18.74 -6.58
C THR A 112 14.50 17.81 -5.74
N LEU A 113 15.57 18.36 -5.17
CA LEU A 113 16.38 17.65 -4.16
C LEU A 113 15.69 17.55 -2.79
N GLY A 114 14.58 18.29 -2.61
CA GLY A 114 13.83 18.31 -1.35
C GLY A 114 14.59 18.96 -0.21
N SER A 115 14.16 18.68 1.03
CA SER A 115 14.78 19.24 2.23
C SER A 115 16.20 18.70 2.47
N LYS A 116 17.00 19.42 3.27
CA LYS A 116 18.34 18.94 3.69
C LYS A 116 18.28 17.56 4.36
N ALA A 117 17.19 17.25 5.07
CA ALA A 117 17.00 15.95 5.70
C ALA A 117 16.80 14.83 4.67
N ALA A 118 15.98 15.07 3.63
CA ALA A 118 15.78 14.13 2.54
C ALA A 118 17.09 13.85 1.77
N GLN A 119 17.87 14.91 1.49
CA GLN A 119 19.17 14.78 0.83
C GLN A 119 20.14 13.91 1.65
N LYS A 120 20.25 14.16 2.96
CA LYS A 120 21.07 13.34 3.87
C LYS A 120 20.61 11.88 3.92
N LEU A 121 19.30 11.65 3.88
CA LEU A 121 18.74 10.30 3.84
C LEU A 121 19.19 9.56 2.58
N LEU A 122 19.07 10.19 1.41
CA LEU A 122 19.49 9.60 0.14
C LEU A 122 20.98 9.25 0.14
N SER A 123 21.83 10.20 0.55
CA SER A 123 23.27 9.96 0.66
C SER A 123 23.60 8.83 1.64
N LYS A 124 22.89 8.74 2.76
CA LYS A 124 23.10 7.66 3.74
C LYS A 124 22.64 6.29 3.23
N ILE A 125 21.51 6.21 2.53
CA ILE A 125 20.92 4.94 2.10
C ILE A 125 21.66 4.37 0.88
N TYR A 126 22.02 5.25 -0.05
CA TYR A 126 22.51 4.89 -1.38
C TYR A 126 23.98 5.27 -1.63
N ASN A 127 24.64 5.94 -0.69
CA ASN A 127 26.03 6.41 -0.82
C ASN A 127 26.25 7.27 -2.08
N VAL A 128 25.32 8.20 -2.33
CA VAL A 128 25.34 9.13 -3.46
C VAL A 128 25.51 10.57 -3.01
N ASP A 129 26.20 11.37 -3.81
CA ASP A 129 26.30 12.81 -3.61
C ASP A 129 25.20 13.55 -4.36
N ASN A 130 24.84 14.72 -3.85
CA ASN A 130 23.84 15.59 -4.46
C ASN A 130 24.53 16.85 -5.00
N VAL A 131 24.29 17.16 -6.27
CA VAL A 131 24.83 18.37 -6.91
C VAL A 131 23.68 19.18 -7.49
N ILE A 132 23.68 20.50 -7.23
CA ILE A 132 22.73 21.43 -7.84
C ILE A 132 23.33 21.96 -9.14
N ILE A 133 22.69 21.61 -10.26
CA ILE A 133 23.07 22.13 -11.57
C ILE A 133 22.36 23.48 -11.77
N PRO A 134 23.09 24.57 -12.11
CA PRO A 134 22.47 25.87 -12.34
C PRO A 134 21.54 25.82 -13.56
N PRO A 135 20.40 26.51 -13.53
CA PRO A 135 19.48 26.54 -14.66
C PRO A 135 20.09 27.36 -15.82
N PHE A 136 19.80 26.95 -17.06
CA PHE A 136 20.23 27.68 -18.25
C PHE A 136 19.64 29.11 -18.32
N ARG A 137 18.44 29.32 -17.77
CA ARG A 137 17.77 30.63 -17.71
C ARG A 137 17.30 30.93 -16.29
N LYS A 138 17.23 32.22 -15.95
CA LYS A 138 16.70 32.69 -14.65
C LYS A 138 15.23 32.31 -14.52
N LYS A 139 14.83 31.86 -13.33
CA LYS A 139 13.44 31.55 -12.99
C LYS A 139 12.60 32.84 -13.07
N GLN A 140 11.60 32.86 -13.95
CA GLN A 140 10.64 33.96 -14.08
C GLN A 140 9.33 33.70 -13.32
N TYR A 141 9.13 32.45 -12.86
CA TYR A 141 7.97 32.07 -12.06
C TYR A 141 7.97 32.82 -10.72
N GLN A 142 6.83 33.45 -10.42
CA GLN A 142 6.56 34.10 -9.15
C GLN A 142 5.67 33.20 -8.29
N GLU A 143 6.13 32.93 -7.07
CA GLU A 143 5.35 32.18 -6.09
C GLU A 143 4.43 33.15 -5.36
N LEU A 144 3.12 32.91 -5.46
CA LEU A 144 2.11 33.73 -4.81
C LEU A 144 1.91 33.26 -3.36
N THR A 145 1.53 34.19 -2.49
CA THR A 145 1.18 33.87 -1.10
C THR A 145 -0.02 32.91 -1.06
N PRO A 146 0.00 31.87 -0.22
CA PRO A 146 -1.12 30.95 -0.10
C PRO A 146 -2.37 31.66 0.43
N ILE A 147 -3.52 31.35 -0.15
CA ILE A 147 -4.83 31.77 0.34
C ILE A 147 -5.32 30.69 1.30
N ILE A 148 -5.60 31.09 2.55
CA ILE A 148 -6.09 30.20 3.61
C ILE A 148 -7.56 30.52 3.83
N VAL A 149 -8.41 29.50 3.76
CA VAL A 149 -9.86 29.59 3.98
C VAL A 149 -10.27 28.63 5.09
N ASN A 150 -11.47 28.83 5.64
CA ASN A 150 -11.93 28.11 6.83
C ASN A 150 -12.67 26.81 6.52
N ASN A 151 -13.28 26.70 5.34
CA ASN A 151 -14.09 25.55 4.94
C ASN A 151 -13.72 25.10 3.52
N GLU A 152 -14.21 23.91 3.15
CA GLU A 152 -13.89 23.27 1.87
C GLU A 152 -14.68 23.90 0.69
N ASP A 153 -15.88 24.40 0.94
CA ASP A 153 -16.72 25.03 -0.08
C ASP A 153 -16.09 26.34 -0.58
N ASP A 154 -15.67 27.23 0.33
CA ASP A 154 -14.91 28.45 0.06
C ASP A 154 -13.61 28.13 -0.69
N TRP A 155 -12.97 27.00 -0.37
CA TRP A 155 -11.73 26.57 -1.03
C TRP A 155 -11.98 26.24 -2.50
N TYR A 156 -13.02 25.47 -2.78
CA TYR A 156 -13.43 25.16 -4.15
C TYR A 156 -13.86 26.41 -4.92
N GLU A 157 -14.66 27.29 -4.31
CA GLU A 157 -15.09 28.54 -4.92
C GLU A 157 -13.89 29.42 -5.30
N ASN A 158 -12.92 29.60 -4.40
CA ASN A 158 -11.70 30.37 -4.66
C ASN A 158 -10.85 29.76 -5.80
N ILE A 159 -10.74 28.42 -5.86
CA ILE A 159 -10.04 27.73 -6.95
C ILE A 159 -10.74 27.97 -8.30
N ILE A 160 -12.06 27.80 -8.34
CA ILE A 160 -12.86 27.98 -9.56
C ILE A 160 -12.76 29.42 -10.04
N GLU A 161 -12.98 30.39 -9.15
CA GLU A 161 -12.92 31.82 -9.48
C GLU A 161 -11.54 32.21 -10.02
N SER A 162 -10.47 31.81 -9.32
CA SER A 162 -9.09 32.07 -9.74
C SER A 162 -8.79 31.46 -11.11
N SER A 163 -9.21 30.21 -11.34
CA SER A 163 -9.00 29.49 -12.59
C SER A 163 -9.74 30.15 -13.75
N MET A 164 -11.02 30.47 -13.57
CA MET A 164 -11.84 31.17 -14.57
C MET A 164 -11.29 32.55 -14.90
N ASN A 165 -10.84 33.30 -13.89
CA ASN A 165 -10.20 34.60 -14.09
C ASN A 165 -8.93 34.48 -14.95
N LYS A 166 -8.07 33.47 -14.71
CA LYS A 166 -6.88 33.23 -15.55
C LYS A 166 -7.25 32.83 -16.98
N LEU A 167 -8.22 31.93 -17.16
CA LEU A 167 -8.70 31.49 -18.47
C LEU A 167 -9.29 32.65 -19.28
N ASN A 168 -10.11 33.50 -18.65
CA ASN A 168 -10.70 34.69 -19.28
C ASN A 168 -9.64 35.70 -19.74
N ASN A 169 -8.49 35.74 -19.04
CA ASN A 169 -7.32 36.54 -19.42
C ASN A 169 -6.39 35.83 -20.42
N GLY A 170 -6.82 34.72 -21.02
CA GLY A 170 -6.06 33.97 -22.02
C GLY A 170 -4.87 33.17 -21.47
N ARG A 171 -4.80 32.93 -20.16
CA ARG A 171 -3.73 32.15 -19.53
C ARG A 171 -4.20 30.71 -19.27
N GLY A 172 -3.32 29.74 -19.56
CA GLY A 172 -3.56 28.34 -19.21
C GLY A 172 -3.51 28.10 -17.70
N VAL A 173 -4.33 27.16 -17.23
CA VAL A 173 -4.41 26.69 -15.85
C VAL A 173 -4.14 25.18 -15.85
N LEU A 174 -3.37 24.68 -14.87
CA LEU A 174 -3.05 23.26 -14.67
C LEU A 174 -3.74 22.76 -13.40
#